data_AF-A0A831UAZ2-F1
#
_entry.id   AF-A0A831UAZ2-F1
#
_cell.length_a   1.000
_cell.length_b   1.000
_cell.length_c   1.000
_cell.angle_alpha   90.00
_cell.angle_beta   90.00
_cell.angle_gamma   90.00
#
_symmetry.space_group_name_H-M   'P 1'
#
loop_
_entity.id
_entity.type
_entity.pdbx_description
1 polymer ?
#
loop_
_entity_poly.entity_id
_entity_poly.type
_entity_poly.pdbx_seq_one_letter_code
_entity_poly.pdbx_strand_id
1 'polypeptide(L)'
;MVVGFNHNVMYRGEVFHVQTEDSGIANPHIVTLIYREGTIVASRKTSYADIIKVDNLERVVEELMKEQHKGMLRRLKNGEFDAKAFPPLRTAPAAPPAPKPAAAPQPASAVPPKTSAKPQEKPSSLDDVILDFLLTDDT
;
A
#
# COMPACT_ATOMS: atom_id res chain seq x y z
N MET A 1 10.63 -18.54 -3.91
CA MET A 1 9.55 -17.54 -3.94
C MET A 1 8.63 -17.91 -5.07
N VAL A 2 7.32 -17.92 -4.85
CA VAL A 2 6.32 -18.27 -5.86
C VAL A 2 5.89 -17.03 -6.66
N VAL A 3 5.55 -17.20 -7.94
CA VAL A 3 5.08 -16.12 -8.82
C VAL A 3 3.78 -15.52 -8.28
N GLY A 4 3.72 -14.19 -8.22
CA GLY A 4 2.56 -13.45 -7.70
C GLY A 4 1.34 -13.46 -8.63
N PHE A 5 0.18 -13.14 -8.05
CA PHE A 5 -1.09 -12.98 -8.77
C PHE A 5 -1.47 -11.52 -8.88
N ASN A 6 -1.92 -11.11 -10.07
CA ASN A 6 -2.32 -9.74 -10.33
C ASN A 6 -3.63 -9.71 -11.12
N HIS A 7 -4.63 -8.99 -10.61
CA HIS A 7 -5.91 -8.79 -11.29
C HIS A 7 -6.40 -7.36 -11.17
N ASN A 8 -6.81 -6.79 -12.31
CA ASN A 8 -7.64 -5.58 -12.34
C ASN A 8 -9.12 -5.98 -12.30
N VAL A 9 -9.87 -5.37 -11.40
CA VAL A 9 -11.29 -5.67 -11.20
C VAL A 9 -12.08 -4.38 -11.24
N MET A 10 -13.11 -4.35 -12.09
CA MET A 10 -14.07 -3.25 -12.09
C MET A 10 -15.12 -3.48 -10.99
N TYR A 11 -15.31 -2.50 -10.12
CA TYR A 11 -16.32 -2.52 -9.07
C TYR A 11 -16.87 -1.10 -8.84
N ARG A 12 -18.20 -0.95 -8.88
CA ARG A 12 -18.92 0.34 -8.74
C ARG A 12 -18.40 1.48 -9.64
N GLY A 13 -17.95 1.13 -10.85
CA GLY A 13 -17.47 2.10 -11.85
C GLY A 13 -15.99 2.45 -11.72
N GLU A 14 -15.28 1.87 -10.75
CA GLU A 14 -13.86 2.10 -10.53
C GLU A 14 -13.04 0.82 -10.71
N VAL A 15 -11.75 0.99 -11.05
CA VAL A 15 -10.83 -0.13 -11.23
C VAL A 15 -10.00 -0.31 -9.96
N PHE A 16 -10.06 -1.51 -9.41
CA PHE A 16 -9.24 -1.94 -8.29
C PHE A 16 -8.13 -2.86 -8.79
N HIS A 17 -6.95 -2.71 -8.22
CA HIS A 17 -5.82 -3.58 -8.48
C HIS A 17 -5.63 -4.52 -7.30
N VAL A 18 -5.73 -5.83 -7.54
CA VAL A 18 -5.50 -6.84 -6.51
C VAL A 18 -4.19 -7.55 -6.83
N GLN A 19 -3.21 -7.41 -5.94
CA GLN A 19 -1.89 -8.03 -6.07
C GLN A 19 -1.65 -8.99 -4.92
N THR A 20 -1.03 -10.15 -5.17
CA THR A 20 -0.68 -11.12 -4.14
C THR A 20 0.71 -11.64 -4.36
N GLU A 21 1.56 -11.55 -3.34
CA GLU A 21 2.97 -11.93 -3.40
C GLU A 21 3.37 -12.83 -2.23
N ASP A 22 4.39 -13.66 -2.48
CA ASP A 22 5.07 -14.50 -1.49
C ASP A 22 6.36 -13.79 -1.04
N SER A 23 6.54 -13.50 0.24
CA SER A 23 7.77 -12.88 0.75
C SER A 23 8.96 -13.85 0.90
N GLY A 24 8.78 -15.11 0.52
CA GLY A 24 9.80 -16.16 0.49
C GLY A 24 10.12 -16.76 1.86
N ILE A 25 10.95 -17.80 1.87
CA ILE A 25 11.22 -18.62 3.07
C ILE A 25 11.87 -17.81 4.21
N ALA A 26 12.65 -16.77 3.88
CA ALA A 26 13.25 -15.90 4.88
C ALA A 26 12.20 -15.09 5.67
N ASN A 27 11.07 -14.76 5.03
CA ASN A 27 9.93 -14.06 5.62
C ASN A 27 8.65 -14.78 5.17
N PRO A 28 8.26 -15.91 5.78
CA PRO A 28 7.28 -16.84 5.23
C PRO A 28 5.84 -16.31 5.32
N HIS A 29 5.54 -15.31 4.50
CA HIS A 29 4.29 -14.58 4.46
C HIS A 29 3.77 -14.44 3.03
N ILE A 30 2.46 -14.58 2.88
CA ILE A 30 1.73 -14.20 1.68
C ILE A 30 1.00 -12.90 1.96
N VAL A 31 1.24 -11.90 1.13
CA VAL A 31 0.65 -10.56 1.26
C VAL A 31 -0.24 -10.31 0.06
N THR A 32 -1.51 -9.95 0.31
CA THR A 32 -2.43 -9.46 -0.71
C THR A 32 -2.77 -8.01 -0.44
N LEU A 33 -2.68 -7.17 -1.46
CA LEU A 33 -3.01 -5.75 -1.41
C LEU A 33 -4.10 -5.44 -2.43
N ILE A 34 -5.08 -4.65 -2.03
CA ILE A 34 -6.09 -4.06 -2.91
C ILE A 34 -5.80 -2.57 -3.00
N TYR A 35 -5.53 -2.10 -4.22
CA TYR A 35 -5.35 -0.68 -4.51
C TYR A 35 -6.52 -0.10 -5.28
N ARG A 36 -6.73 1.20 -5.08
CA ARG A 36 -7.62 2.07 -5.85
C ARG A 36 -6.89 3.38 -6.06
N GLU A 37 -6.65 3.79 -7.31
CA GLU A 37 -6.00 5.08 -7.62
C GLU A 37 -4.69 5.31 -6.84
N GLY A 38 -3.88 4.27 -6.65
CA GLY A 38 -2.63 4.33 -5.88
C GLY A 38 -2.77 4.29 -4.35
N THR A 39 -3.99 4.24 -3.82
CA THR A 39 -4.25 4.12 -2.38
C THR A 39 -4.55 2.67 -1.99
N ILE A 40 -3.96 2.18 -0.90
CA ILE A 40 -4.29 0.85 -0.34
C ILE A 40 -5.66 0.92 0.34
N VAL A 41 -6.60 0.13 -0.16
CA VAL A 41 -7.95 0.01 0.37
C VAL A 41 -8.03 -1.10 1.42
N ALA A 42 -7.32 -2.20 1.17
CA ALA A 42 -7.26 -3.34 2.07
C ALA A 42 -5.97 -4.13 1.89
N SER A 43 -5.53 -4.76 2.97
CA SER A 43 -4.41 -5.70 2.99
C SER A 43 -4.84 -7.00 3.65
N ARG A 44 -4.15 -8.09 3.31
CA ARG A 44 -4.25 -9.37 4.02
C ARG A 44 -2.87 -10.00 4.05
N LYS A 45 -2.45 -10.44 5.23
CA LYS A 45 -1.17 -11.12 5.47
C LYS A 45 -1.44 -12.48 6.10
N THR A 46 -0.84 -13.52 5.55
CA THR A 46 -0.95 -14.89 6.07
C THR A 46 0.43 -15.49 6.20
N SER A 47 0.79 -15.94 7.41
CA SER A 47 2.03 -16.67 7.64
C SER A 47 1.88 -18.12 7.17
N TYR A 48 2.96 -18.67 6.59
CA TYR A 48 3.10 -20.09 6.29
C TYR A 48 4.32 -20.71 7.00
N ALA A 49 4.82 -20.06 8.06
CA ALA A 49 5.99 -20.51 8.83
C ALA A 49 5.88 -21.97 9.31
N ASP A 50 4.67 -22.42 9.62
CA ASP A 50 4.42 -23.78 10.15
C ASP A 50 4.60 -24.89 9.11
N ILE A 51 4.53 -24.54 7.81
CA ILE A 51 4.58 -25.51 6.71
C ILE A 51 5.89 -25.45 5.92
N ILE A 52 6.89 -24.65 6.33
CA ILE A 52 8.15 -24.48 5.58
C ILE A 52 8.93 -25.79 5.35
N LYS A 53 8.68 -26.84 6.16
CA LYS A 53 9.37 -28.14 6.08
C LYS A 53 8.62 -29.18 5.25
N VAL A 54 7.45 -28.86 4.71
CA VAL A 54 6.68 -29.81 3.91
C VAL A 54 7.33 -30.04 2.56
N ASP A 55 7.24 -31.28 2.08
CA ASP A 55 7.55 -31.57 0.69
C ASP A 55 6.61 -30.79 -0.23
N ASN A 56 7.12 -30.36 -1.38
CA ASN A 56 6.38 -29.55 -2.36
C ASN A 56 5.87 -28.20 -1.82
N LEU A 57 6.63 -27.56 -0.91
CA LEU A 57 6.33 -26.25 -0.34
C LEU A 57 5.83 -25.23 -1.38
N GLU A 58 6.51 -25.10 -2.53
CA GLU A 58 6.14 -24.15 -3.58
C GLU A 58 4.71 -24.33 -4.06
N ARG A 59 4.27 -25.58 -4.27
CA ARG A 59 2.90 -25.89 -4.68
C ARG A 59 1.89 -25.53 -3.60
N VAL A 60 2.22 -25.80 -2.33
CA VAL A 60 1.34 -25.48 -1.20
C VAL A 60 1.19 -23.97 -1.05
N VAL A 61 2.29 -23.23 -1.14
CA VAL A 61 2.30 -21.77 -1.10
C VAL A 61 1.51 -21.20 -2.27
N GLU A 62 1.66 -21.73 -3.48
CA GLU A 62 0.90 -21.30 -4.65
C GLU A 62 -0.62 -21.48 -4.45
N GLU A 63 -1.07 -22.61 -3.92
CA GLU A 63 -2.49 -22.84 -3.64
C GLU A 63 -3.02 -21.91 -2.54
N LEU A 64 -2.24 -21.67 -1.48
CA LEU A 64 -2.59 -20.72 -0.43
C LEU A 64 -2.69 -19.29 -0.98
N MET A 65 -1.78 -18.89 -1.87
CA MET A 65 -1.83 -17.61 -2.57
C MET A 65 -3.09 -17.49 -3.43
N LYS A 66 -3.44 -18.52 -4.21
CA LYS A 66 -4.67 -18.56 -5.02
C LYS A 66 -5.92 -18.41 -4.16
N GLU A 67 -5.98 -19.12 -3.04
CA GLU A 67 -7.11 -19.05 -2.12
C GLU A 67 -7.25 -17.65 -1.51
N GLN A 68 -6.15 -17.10 -0.99
CA GLN A 68 -6.11 -15.76 -0.42
C GLN A 68 -6.54 -14.71 -1.44
N HIS A 69 -6.00 -14.78 -2.66
CA HIS A 69 -6.32 -13.87 -3.75
C HIS A 69 -7.80 -13.93 -4.14
N LYS A 70 -8.33 -15.13 -4.39
CA LYS A 70 -9.76 -15.32 -4.70
C LYS A 70 -10.65 -14.85 -3.56
N GLY A 71 -10.26 -15.06 -2.31
CA GLY A 71 -10.95 -14.56 -1.14
C GLY A 71 -11.05 -13.04 -1.16
N MET A 72 -9.94 -12.33 -1.39
CA MET A 72 -9.91 -10.87 -1.46
C MET A 72 -10.75 -10.31 -2.60
N LEU A 73 -10.74 -10.96 -3.78
CA LEU A 73 -11.62 -10.60 -4.90
C LEU A 73 -13.11 -10.71 -4.54
N ARG A 74 -13.51 -11.76 -3.81
CA ARG A 74 -14.91 -11.93 -3.37
C ARG A 74 -15.30 -10.86 -2.34
N ARG A 75 -14.45 -10.62 -1.33
CA ARG A 75 -14.67 -9.59 -0.30
C ARG A 75 -14.84 -8.21 -0.92
N LEU A 76 -14.01 -7.88 -1.93
CA LEU A 76 -14.15 -6.64 -2.70
C LEU A 76 -15.51 -6.55 -3.40
N LYS A 77 -15.91 -7.59 -4.14
CA LYS A 77 -17.21 -7.61 -4.84
C LYS A 77 -18.41 -7.59 -3.90
N ASN A 78 -18.26 -8.09 -2.68
CA ASN A 78 -19.28 -8.06 -1.64
C ASN A 78 -19.38 -6.68 -0.96
N GLY A 79 -18.53 -5.71 -1.31
CA GLY A 79 -18.55 -4.36 -0.75
C GLY A 79 -17.97 -4.25 0.66
N GLU A 80 -17.21 -5.25 1.12
CA GLU A 80 -16.64 -5.25 2.48
C GLU A 80 -15.68 -4.09 2.73
N PHE A 81 -15.10 -3.54 1.66
CA PHE A 81 -14.14 -2.44 1.73
C PHE A 81 -14.74 -1.08 1.34
N ASP A 82 -16.06 -0.98 1.15
CA ASP A 82 -16.73 0.23 0.64
C ASP A 82 -16.49 1.46 1.52
N ALA A 83 -16.39 1.30 2.84
CA ALA A 83 -16.15 2.42 3.74
C ALA A 83 -14.80 3.11 3.50
N LYS A 84 -13.75 2.33 3.19
CA LYS A 84 -12.41 2.84 2.83
C LYS A 84 -12.35 3.22 1.35
N ALA A 85 -13.01 2.45 0.48
CA ALA A 85 -12.98 2.66 -0.95
C ALA A 85 -13.83 3.86 -1.41
N PHE A 86 -14.95 4.15 -0.76
CA PHE A 86 -15.87 5.23 -1.12
C PHE A 86 -16.27 6.01 0.13
N PRO A 87 -15.32 6.71 0.77
CA PRO A 87 -15.65 7.48 1.95
C PRO A 87 -16.75 8.48 1.60
N PRO A 88 -17.79 8.63 2.46
CA PRO A 88 -18.83 9.61 2.21
C PRO A 88 -18.18 10.98 2.04
N LEU A 89 -18.65 11.74 1.05
CA LEU A 89 -18.20 13.11 0.84
C LEU A 89 -18.34 13.83 2.18
N ARG A 90 -17.20 14.10 2.85
CA ARG A 90 -17.20 15.07 3.94
C ARG A 90 -17.64 16.36 3.27
N THR A 91 -18.86 16.81 3.53
CA THR A 91 -19.22 18.21 3.36
C THR A 91 -18.26 18.98 4.25
N ALA A 92 -17.18 19.48 3.65
CA ALA A 92 -16.34 20.45 4.31
C ALA A 92 -17.28 21.59 4.77
N PRO A 93 -17.25 22.01 6.04
CA PRO A 93 -17.79 23.31 6.38
C PRO A 93 -17.08 24.30 5.45
N ALA A 94 -17.85 25.09 4.70
CA ALA A 94 -17.31 26.10 3.81
C ALA A 94 -16.30 26.94 4.60
N ALA A 95 -15.01 26.79 4.27
CA ALA A 95 -13.98 27.67 4.80
C ALA A 95 -14.35 29.09 4.33
N PRO A 96 -14.48 30.08 5.24
CA PRO A 96 -14.69 31.46 4.83
C PRO A 96 -13.50 31.91 3.96
N PRO A 97 -13.73 32.78 2.97
CA PRO A 97 -12.71 33.15 2.00
C PRO A 97 -11.52 33.82 2.70
N ALA A 98 -10.33 33.24 2.52
CA ALA A 98 -9.09 33.88 2.96
C ALA A 98 -8.89 35.21 2.19
N PRO A 99 -8.51 36.30 2.89
CA PRO A 99 -8.17 37.55 2.21
C PRO A 99 -6.85 37.37 1.44
N LYS A 100 -6.85 37.83 0.18
CA LYS A 100 -5.65 37.89 -0.68
C LYS A 100 -4.57 38.76 -0.04
N PRO A 101 -3.32 38.28 0.12
CA PRO A 101 -2.19 39.16 0.31
C PRO A 101 -1.71 39.68 -1.05
N ALA A 102 -1.68 41.00 -1.17
CA ALA A 102 -1.12 41.75 -2.29
C ALA A 102 0.40 41.55 -2.42
N ALA A 103 0.88 41.92 -3.62
CA ALA A 103 2.22 41.85 -4.17
C ALA A 103 3.41 42.21 -3.23
N ALA A 104 4.56 41.62 -3.59
CA ALA A 104 5.90 41.67 -2.99
C ALA A 104 6.54 43.09 -2.90
N PRO A 105 7.72 43.23 -2.24
CA PRO A 105 8.98 42.97 -2.96
C PRO A 105 10.09 42.27 -2.14
N GLN A 106 10.98 41.59 -2.87
CA GLN A 106 12.27 41.04 -2.43
C GLN A 106 13.21 42.16 -1.91
N PRO A 107 14.22 41.79 -1.10
CA PRO A 107 15.58 42.08 -1.53
C PRO A 107 16.54 40.89 -1.36
N ALA A 108 17.42 40.77 -2.35
CA ALA A 108 18.53 39.84 -2.43
C ALA A 108 19.62 40.16 -1.39
N SER A 109 20.29 39.13 -0.87
CA SER A 109 21.69 39.21 -0.46
C SER A 109 22.37 37.84 -0.37
N ALA A 110 23.39 37.69 -1.23
CA ALA A 110 24.68 37.01 -1.05
C ALA A 110 24.76 35.48 -0.85
N VAL A 111 25.56 34.85 -1.72
CA VAL A 111 26.13 33.48 -1.67
C VAL A 111 27.56 33.51 -1.07
N PRO A 112 28.30 32.38 -0.91
CA PRO A 112 28.37 31.40 0.19
C PRO A 112 29.76 31.40 0.91
N PRO A 113 30.10 30.44 1.82
CA PRO A 113 31.03 29.36 1.39
C PRO A 113 30.85 27.97 2.05
N LYS A 114 31.60 27.02 1.48
CA LYS A 114 31.65 25.55 1.61
C LYS A 114 31.99 24.99 3.01
N THR A 115 31.43 23.82 3.38
CA THR A 115 32.16 22.73 4.08
C THR A 115 31.50 21.37 3.81
N SER A 116 32.34 20.35 3.64
CA SER A 116 32.08 18.96 3.25
C SER A 116 31.37 18.09 4.30
N ALA A 117 30.55 17.12 3.86
CA ALA A 117 30.58 15.69 4.25
C ALA A 117 29.32 14.93 3.74
N LYS A 118 29.53 13.79 3.06
CA LYS A 118 28.51 12.72 2.86
C LYS A 118 28.41 11.90 4.16
N PRO A 119 27.27 11.26 4.52
CA PRO A 119 26.72 10.14 3.72
C PRO A 119 25.18 9.98 3.68
N GLN A 120 24.68 9.63 2.49
CA GLN A 120 23.64 8.62 2.22
C GLN A 120 22.44 8.51 3.19
N GLU A 121 21.35 9.20 2.90
CA GLU A 121 20.00 8.73 3.26
C GLU A 121 19.39 8.10 2.01
N LYS A 122 19.18 6.78 2.05
CA LYS A 122 18.24 6.15 1.13
C LYS A 122 16.88 6.75 1.49
N PRO A 123 16.11 7.33 0.55
CA PRO A 123 14.72 7.58 0.84
C PRO A 123 14.12 6.22 1.22
N SER A 124 13.45 6.12 2.37
CA SER A 124 12.69 4.94 2.79
C SER A 124 12.01 4.38 1.55
N SER A 125 12.34 3.15 1.17
CA SER A 125 11.79 2.61 -0.06
C SER A 125 10.28 2.48 0.15
N LEU A 126 9.53 2.48 -0.93
CA LEU A 126 8.08 2.29 -0.87
C LEU A 126 7.72 1.06 0.00
N ASP A 127 8.59 0.06 0.01
CA ASP A 127 8.51 -1.15 0.80
C ASP A 127 8.54 -0.90 2.31
N ASP A 128 9.36 0.04 2.80
CA ASP A 128 9.43 0.38 4.22
C ASP A 128 8.13 1.07 4.69
N VAL A 129 7.58 1.95 3.85
CA VAL A 129 6.30 2.63 4.13
C VAL A 129 5.13 1.65 4.07
N ILE A 130 5.17 0.69 3.14
CA ILE A 130 4.18 -0.39 3.05
C ILE A 130 4.31 -1.30 4.27
N LEU A 131 5.52 -1.66 4.70
CA LEU A 131 5.73 -2.46 5.91
C LEU A 131 5.22 -1.74 7.15
N ASP A 132 5.58 -0.47 7.35
CA ASP A 132 5.15 0.34 8.49
C ASP A 132 3.62 0.43 8.58
N PHE A 133 2.94 0.67 7.44
CA PHE A 133 1.49 0.64 7.39
C PHE A 133 0.91 -0.74 7.75
N LEU A 134 1.55 -1.83 7.32
CA LEU A 134 1.14 -3.20 7.67
C LEU A 134 1.41 -3.57 9.15
N LEU A 135 2.32 -2.86 9.82
CA LEU A 135 2.67 -3.05 11.22
C LEU A 135 1.77 -2.25 12.18
N THR A 136 1.03 -1.26 11.68
CA THR A 136 0.28 -0.31 12.52
C THR A 136 -1.22 -0.68 12.70
N ASP A 137 -1.79 -1.60 11.92
CA ASP A 137 -3.22 -1.95 11.95
C ASP A 137 -3.57 -3.16 12.89
N ASP A 138 -2.65 -3.57 13.77
CA ASP A 138 -2.90 -4.62 14.79
C ASP A 138 -3.16 -3.96 16.17
N THR A 139 -4.34 -3.35 16.35
CA THR A 139 -4.88 -2.96 17.68
C THR A 139 -6.40 -3.02 17.70
#